data_AF-A0A645AIY5-F1
#
_entry.id   AF-A0A645AIY5-F1
#
_cell.length_a   1.000
_cell.length_b   1.000
_cell.length_c   1.000
_cell.angle_alpha   90.00
_cell.angle_beta   90.00
_cell.angle_gamma   90.00
#
_symmetry.space_group_name_H-M   'P 1'
#
loop_
_entity.id
_entity.type
_entity.pdbx_description
1 polymer ?
#
loop_
_entity_poly.entity_id
_entity_poly.type
_entity_poly.pdbx_seq_one_letter_code
_entity_poly.pdbx_strand_id
1 'polypeptide(L)'
;MAKVVETEIKQKEAGKKSFNIQEEVKRLGNDVDSLAKKTGDEASKLAKNINGEIKSLSGEIKSIDVKDEVKSITSKVEKLVDATGDNAKKLASEIKVDIKKLIDKI
;
A
#
# COMPACT_ATOMS: atom_id res chain seq x y z
N MET A 1 -38.02 3.99 40.78
CA MET A 1 -37.90 4.97 39.68
C MET A 1 -36.51 4.85 39.09
N ALA A 2 -36.33 4.97 37.76
CA ALA A 2 -35.07 5.03 36.96
C ALA A 2 -33.92 4.08 37.38
N LYS A 3 -33.53 3.02 36.65
CA LYS A 3 -33.15 2.88 35.21
C LYS A 3 -31.85 3.62 34.86
N VAL A 4 -30.99 3.00 34.02
CA VAL A 4 -29.76 3.52 33.36
C VAL A 4 -28.51 3.51 34.26
N VAL A 5 -27.28 3.16 33.87
CA VAL A 5 -26.68 2.39 32.74
C VAL A 5 -25.32 1.86 33.26
N GLU A 6 -24.78 0.67 32.94
CA GLU A 6 -25.38 -0.60 32.50
C GLU A 6 -24.30 -1.72 32.72
N THR A 7 -24.24 -2.75 31.87
CA THR A 7 -23.37 -3.95 31.90
C THR A 7 -21.90 -3.78 31.48
N GLU A 8 -21.03 -4.51 32.18
CA GLU A 8 -19.72 -4.98 31.69
C GLU A 8 -19.82 -5.81 30.38
N ILE A 9 -18.67 -6.06 29.74
CA ILE A 9 -18.33 -7.09 28.73
C ILE A 9 -17.98 -6.55 27.32
N LYS A 10 -16.67 -6.66 27.00
CA LYS A 10 -16.05 -6.70 25.66
C LYS A 10 -16.35 -5.55 24.69
N GLN A 11 -15.54 -4.49 24.80
CA GLN A 11 -14.87 -3.95 23.61
C GLN A 11 -13.37 -4.25 23.70
N LYS A 12 -13.01 -5.45 23.21
CA LYS A 12 -11.61 -5.82 22.93
C LYS A 12 -11.11 -4.99 21.73
N GLU A 13 -9.92 -4.42 21.86
CA GLU A 13 -8.98 -4.23 20.74
C GLU A 13 -9.39 -3.31 19.55
N ALA A 14 -10.26 -2.31 19.76
CA ALA A 14 -10.50 -1.26 18.75
C ALA A 14 -9.53 -0.05 18.83
N GLY A 15 -8.54 -0.08 19.76
CA GLY A 15 -7.78 1.12 20.17
C GLY A 15 -6.44 1.41 19.49
N LYS A 16 -5.91 0.51 18.64
CA LYS A 16 -4.59 0.68 17.96
C LYS A 16 -4.54 0.04 16.56
N LYS A 17 -5.61 0.14 15.79
CA LYS A 17 -5.63 -0.35 14.40
C LYS A 17 -6.33 0.59 13.42
N SER A 18 -6.23 1.89 13.67
CA SER A 18 -6.31 2.88 12.60
C SER A 18 -5.11 2.66 11.68
N PHE A 19 -5.25 1.73 10.72
CA PHE A 19 -4.37 1.70 9.55
C PHE A 19 -4.45 3.10 8.96
N ASN A 20 -3.39 3.88 9.09
CA ASN A 20 -3.39 5.27 8.70
C ASN A 20 -3.16 5.29 7.18
N ILE A 21 -4.14 4.82 6.40
CA ILE A 21 -3.93 4.40 5.00
C ILE A 21 -3.29 5.52 4.18
N GLN A 22 -3.63 6.80 4.44
CA GLN A 22 -2.98 7.96 3.82
C GLN A 22 -1.46 8.09 4.11
N GLU A 23 -1.02 7.71 5.31
CA GLU A 23 0.39 7.64 5.69
C GLU A 23 1.08 6.51 4.93
N GLU A 24 0.39 5.37 4.77
CA GLU A 24 0.86 4.23 3.98
C GLU A 24 0.93 4.56 2.49
N VAL A 25 -0.03 5.29 1.90
CA VAL A 25 0.07 5.88 0.54
C VAL A 25 1.35 6.72 0.43
N LYS A 26 1.57 7.63 1.39
CA LYS A 26 2.71 8.54 1.37
C LYS A 26 4.03 7.80 1.47
N ARG A 27 4.10 6.80 2.34
CA ARG A 27 5.28 5.94 2.52
C ARG A 27 5.54 5.14 1.25
N LEU A 28 4.58 4.36 0.78
CA LEU A 28 4.65 3.61 -0.48
C LEU A 28 5.04 4.53 -1.66
N GLY A 29 4.48 5.73 -1.73
CA GLY A 29 4.86 6.72 -2.73
C GLY A 29 6.32 7.16 -2.62
N ASN A 30 6.83 7.42 -1.42
CA ASN A 30 8.24 7.76 -1.19
C ASN A 30 9.18 6.58 -1.46
N ASP A 31 8.77 5.36 -1.13
CA ASP A 31 9.52 4.15 -1.43
C ASP A 31 9.57 3.95 -2.95
N VAL A 32 8.46 4.07 -3.68
CA VAL A 32 8.43 4.01 -5.16
C VAL A 32 9.29 5.11 -5.80
N ASP A 33 9.34 6.31 -5.22
CA ASP A 33 10.23 7.40 -5.65
C ASP A 33 11.71 7.07 -5.43
N SER A 34 12.01 6.42 -4.30
CA SER A 34 13.34 5.94 -3.94
C SER A 34 13.78 4.76 -4.79
N LEU A 35 12.84 3.89 -5.15
CA LEU A 35 13.05 2.77 -6.07
C LEU A 35 13.44 3.28 -7.47
N ALA A 36 12.82 4.35 -7.95
CA ALA A 36 13.18 5.00 -9.22
C ALA A 36 14.59 5.62 -9.26
N LYS A 37 15.21 5.80 -8.08
CA LYS A 37 16.54 6.40 -7.88
C LYS A 37 17.61 5.37 -7.50
N LYS A 38 17.20 4.18 -7.06
CA LYS A 38 18.06 3.07 -6.68
C LYS A 38 18.13 2.05 -7.81
N THR A 39 19.17 1.23 -7.83
CA THR A 39 19.36 0.17 -8.82
C THR A 39 19.92 -1.09 -8.17
N GLY A 40 19.86 -2.22 -8.88
CA GLY A 40 20.41 -3.49 -8.42
C GLY A 40 19.77 -4.00 -7.12
N ASP A 41 20.61 -4.46 -6.19
CA ASP A 41 20.20 -5.13 -4.96
C ASP A 41 19.31 -4.26 -4.05
N GLU A 42 19.60 -2.96 -3.98
CA GLU A 42 18.81 -2.01 -3.19
C GLU A 42 17.41 -1.82 -3.77
N ALA A 43 17.30 -1.71 -5.10
CA ALA A 43 16.04 -1.62 -5.80
C ALA A 43 15.21 -2.90 -5.60
N SER A 44 15.81 -4.08 -5.77
CA SER A 44 15.14 -5.36 -5.55
C SER A 44 14.59 -5.52 -4.12
N LYS A 45 15.35 -5.07 -3.11
CA LYS A 45 14.89 -5.06 -1.70
C LYS A 45 13.72 -4.10 -1.49
N LEU A 46 13.80 -2.87 -2.02
CA LEU A 46 12.73 -1.89 -1.86
C LEU A 46 11.44 -2.34 -2.57
N ALA A 47 11.54 -2.88 -3.79
CA ALA A 47 10.43 -3.44 -4.54
C ALA A 47 9.74 -4.60 -3.80
N LYS A 48 10.50 -5.45 -3.11
CA LYS A 48 9.94 -6.52 -2.27
C LYS A 48 9.16 -5.98 -1.08
N ASN A 49 9.63 -4.92 -0.41
CA ASN A 49 8.87 -4.23 0.64
C ASN A 49 7.58 -3.63 0.10
N ILE A 50 7.67 -2.81 -0.97
CA ILE A 50 6.53 -2.18 -1.64
C ILE A 50 5.47 -3.23 -2.01
N ASN A 51 5.88 -4.33 -2.64
CA ASN A 51 4.98 -5.43 -3.02
C ASN A 51 4.40 -6.18 -1.82
N GLY A 52 5.08 -6.22 -0.68
CA GLY A 52 4.56 -6.78 0.57
C GLY A 52 3.51 -5.89 1.23
N GLU A 53 3.77 -4.58 1.30
CA GLU A 53 2.84 -3.58 1.86
C GLU A 53 1.57 -3.48 1.00
N ILE A 54 1.68 -3.36 -0.33
CA ILE A 54 0.52 -3.32 -1.24
C ILE A 54 -0.32 -4.61 -1.20
N LYS A 55 0.32 -5.78 -1.09
CA LYS A 55 -0.40 -7.05 -0.89
C LYS A 55 -1.11 -7.11 0.47
N SER A 56 -0.52 -6.53 1.51
CA SER A 56 -1.13 -6.48 2.85
C SER A 56 -2.39 -5.62 2.84
N LEU A 57 -2.34 -4.41 2.25
CA LEU A 57 -3.51 -3.56 1.99
C LEU A 57 -4.61 -4.30 1.22
N SER A 58 -4.24 -5.05 0.17
CA SER A 58 -5.20 -5.86 -0.60
C SER A 58 -5.81 -7.02 0.21
N GLY A 59 -5.06 -7.56 1.17
CA GLY A 59 -5.44 -8.76 1.93
C GLY A 59 -6.60 -8.51 2.88
N GLU A 60 -6.81 -7.26 3.31
CA GLU A 60 -7.95 -6.87 4.13
C GLU A 60 -9.25 -6.70 3.29
N ILE A 61 -9.19 -6.77 1.96
CA ILE A 61 -10.31 -6.43 1.05
C ILE A 61 -10.67 -7.57 0.12
N LYS A 62 -11.93 -8.02 0.17
CA LYS A 62 -12.44 -9.12 -0.67
C LYS A 62 -12.93 -8.69 -2.06
N SER A 63 -12.40 -7.59 -2.60
CA SER A 63 -12.77 -7.04 -3.90
C SER A 63 -11.87 -7.57 -5.01
N ILE A 64 -12.48 -8.14 -6.07
CA ILE A 64 -11.75 -8.67 -7.23
C ILE A 64 -10.98 -7.57 -7.97
N ASP A 65 -11.60 -6.39 -8.11
CA ASP A 65 -11.04 -5.20 -8.76
C ASP A 65 -9.73 -4.74 -8.09
N VAL A 66 -9.76 -4.52 -6.77
CA VAL A 66 -8.60 -4.20 -5.91
C VAL A 66 -7.49 -5.25 -6.04
N LYS A 67 -7.85 -6.54 -6.13
CA LYS A 67 -6.88 -7.63 -6.27
C LYS A 67 -6.16 -7.63 -7.62
N ASP A 68 -6.85 -7.26 -8.70
CA ASP A 68 -6.25 -7.16 -10.03
C ASP A 68 -5.36 -5.89 -10.15
N GLU A 69 -5.80 -4.77 -9.57
CA GLU A 69 -4.97 -3.56 -9.43
C GLU A 69 -3.68 -3.84 -8.65
N VAL A 70 -3.75 -4.52 -7.50
CA VAL A 70 -2.58 -4.91 -6.71
C VAL A 70 -1.61 -5.77 -7.51
N LYS A 71 -2.13 -6.69 -8.31
CA LYS A 71 -1.31 -7.54 -9.20
C LYS A 71 -0.65 -6.71 -10.31
N SER A 72 -1.39 -5.77 -10.91
CA SER A 72 -0.89 -4.82 -11.90
C SER A 72 0.22 -3.94 -11.32
N ILE A 73 0.01 -3.34 -10.15
CA ILE A 73 0.99 -2.52 -9.45
C ILE A 73 2.23 -3.35 -9.10
N THR A 74 2.05 -4.57 -8.56
CA THR A 74 3.15 -5.50 -8.25
C THR A 74 4.07 -5.68 -9.45
N SER A 75 3.50 -5.98 -10.64
CA SER A 75 4.28 -6.15 -11.86
C SER A 75 4.85 -4.85 -12.44
N LYS A 76 4.26 -3.68 -12.18
CA LYS A 76 4.89 -2.38 -12.49
C LYS A 76 6.09 -2.10 -11.58
N VAL A 77 5.98 -2.41 -10.28
CA VAL A 77 7.05 -2.26 -9.30
C VAL A 77 8.23 -3.19 -9.62
N GLU A 78 7.98 -4.42 -10.04
CA GLU A 78 9.01 -5.33 -10.55
C GLU A 78 9.72 -4.71 -11.78
N LYS A 79 8.96 -4.25 -12.79
CA LYS A 79 9.53 -3.54 -13.96
C LYS A 79 10.30 -2.26 -13.60
N LEU A 80 9.98 -1.61 -12.48
CA LEU A 80 10.69 -0.43 -12.01
C LEU A 80 12.09 -0.78 -11.46
N VAL A 81 12.32 -2.01 -10.97
CA VAL A 81 13.66 -2.48 -10.57
C VAL A 81 14.60 -2.56 -11.77
N ASP A 82 14.10 -3.03 -12.91
CA ASP A 82 14.85 -3.15 -14.17
C ASP A 82 14.93 -1.83 -14.96
N ALA A 83 14.08 -0.85 -14.62
CA ALA A 83 14.06 0.45 -15.29
C ALA A 83 15.07 1.43 -14.68
N THR A 84 15.61 2.31 -15.53
CA THR A 84 16.53 3.38 -15.11
C THR A 84 16.20 4.70 -15.81
N GLY A 85 16.79 5.80 -15.35
CA GLY A 85 16.63 7.12 -15.95
C GLY A 85 15.17 7.60 -15.99
N ASP A 86 14.76 8.21 -17.08
CA ASP A 86 13.39 8.75 -17.23
C ASP A 86 12.31 7.65 -17.34
N ASN A 87 12.66 6.44 -17.80
CA ASN A 87 11.74 5.30 -17.77
C ASN A 87 11.38 4.92 -16.32
N ALA A 88 12.36 4.94 -15.41
CA ALA A 88 12.11 4.70 -13.99
C ALA A 88 11.22 5.79 -13.37
N LYS A 89 11.52 7.08 -13.62
CA LYS A 89 10.68 8.20 -13.13
C LYS A 89 9.23 8.09 -13.62
N LYS A 90 9.02 7.71 -14.89
CA LYS A 90 7.70 7.54 -15.49
C LYS A 90 6.94 6.38 -14.85
N LEU A 91 7.55 5.19 -14.77
CA LEU A 91 6.95 4.02 -14.12
C LEU A 91 6.62 4.30 -12.64
N ALA A 92 7.51 4.96 -11.90
CA ALA A 92 7.28 5.34 -10.51
C ALA A 92 6.10 6.32 -10.34
N SER A 93 5.94 7.24 -11.30
CA SER A 93 4.79 8.16 -11.32
C SER A 93 3.48 7.41 -11.61
N GLU A 94 3.48 6.46 -12.54
CA GLU A 94 2.32 5.59 -12.80
C GLU A 94 1.97 4.73 -11.57
N ILE A 95 2.96 4.10 -10.94
CA ILE A 95 2.78 3.29 -9.74
C ILE A 95 2.20 4.13 -8.60
N LYS A 96 2.71 5.35 -8.36
CA LYS A 96 2.13 6.28 -7.37
C LYS A 96 0.65 6.56 -7.63
N VAL A 97 0.28 6.78 -8.89
CA VAL A 97 -1.12 7.02 -9.28
C VAL A 97 -1.99 5.79 -9.04
N ASP A 98 -1.52 4.60 -9.40
CA ASP A 98 -2.27 3.36 -9.25
C ASP A 98 -2.40 2.94 -7.76
N ILE A 99 -1.36 3.12 -6.93
CA ILE A 99 -1.45 2.95 -5.46
C ILE A 99 -2.49 3.91 -4.86
N LYS A 100 -2.53 5.16 -5.34
CA LYS A 100 -3.52 6.13 -4.87
C LYS A 100 -4.96 5.73 -5.26
N LYS A 101 -5.18 5.23 -6.49
CA LYS A 101 -6.49 4.71 -6.93
C LYS A 101 -6.92 3.48 -6.14
N LEU A 102 -6.00 2.55 -5.91
CA LEU A 102 -6.23 1.36 -5.11
C LEU A 102 -6.78 1.75 -3.74
N ILE A 103 -6.16 2.75 -3.10
CA ILE A 103 -6.50 3.24 -1.76
C ILE A 103 -7.79 4.08 -1.75
N ASP A 104 -8.14 4.75 -2.83
CA ASP A 104 -9.44 5.45 -3.00
C ASP A 104 -10.65 4.47 -3.02
N LYS A 105 -10.39 3.17 -3.20
CA LYS A 105 -11.39 2.08 -3.22
C LYS A 105 -11.45 1.27 -1.91
N ILE A 106 -10.74 1.71 -0.85
CA ILE A 106 -10.64 1.07 0.47
C ILE A 106 -11.48 1.82 1.50
#